data_AF-A0A2T2QX62-F1
#
_entry.id   AF-A0A2T2QX62-F1
#
_cell.length_a   1.000
_cell.length_b   1.000
_cell.length_c   1.000
_cell.angle_alpha   90.00
_cell.angle_beta   90.00
_cell.angle_gamma   90.00
#
_symmetry.space_group_name_H-M   'P 1'
#
loop_
_entity.id
_entity.type
_entity.pdbx_description
1 polymer ?
#
loop_
_entity_poly.entity_id
_entity_poly.type
_entity_poly.pdbx_seq_one_letter_code
_entity_poly.pdbx_strand_id
1 'polypeptide(L)' 'MGNSPRWNSGTFTPSFSQPPVVLGDLNNHSGGQEPLIDEVRNITASDFEIGFCEQDGTDDCDYHAGNTVRRLALPETN' A
#
# COMPACT_ATOMS: atom_id res chain seq x y z
N MET A 1 9.86 -5.83 17.48
CA MET A 1 9.13 -5.21 16.36
C MET A 1 8.12 -6.22 15.85
N GLY A 2 7.01 -5.77 15.25
CA GLY A 2 5.92 -6.67 14.85
C GLY A 2 6.15 -7.12 13.42
N ASN A 3 6.26 -8.43 13.19
CA ASN A 3 6.51 -9.08 11.89
C ASN A 3 5.30 -8.95 10.95
N SER A 4 4.76 -7.76 10.72
CA SER A 4 3.52 -7.57 9.98
C SER A 4 3.44 -6.20 9.33
N PRO A 5 3.00 -6.12 8.06
CA PRO A 5 2.78 -4.84 7.39
C PRO A 5 1.79 -3.99 8.18
N ARG A 6 2.06 -2.69 8.26
CA ARG A 6 1.09 -1.74 8.81
C ARG A 6 0.08 -1.35 7.73
N TRP A 7 -1.14 -1.85 7.87
CA TRP A 7 -2.25 -1.54 6.98
C TRP A 7 -2.92 -0.22 7.35
N ASN A 8 -3.20 0.59 6.34
CA ASN A 8 -3.99 1.81 6.44
C ASN A 8 -5.15 1.73 5.46
N SER A 9 -6.37 1.94 5.96
CA SER A 9 -7.54 2.06 5.10
C SER A 9 -7.60 3.46 4.49
N GLY A 10 -8.10 3.56 3.27
CA GLY A 10 -8.50 4.83 2.68
C GLY A 10 -9.78 4.71 1.89
N THR A 11 -10.37 5.86 1.59
CA THR A 11 -11.64 5.95 0.88
C THR A 11 -11.48 6.69 -0.45
N PHE A 12 -12.33 6.34 -1.42
CA PHE A 12 -12.49 7.07 -2.67
C PHE A 12 -13.58 8.12 -2.51
N THR A 13 -13.24 9.37 -2.81
CA THR A 13 -14.19 10.49 -2.78
C THR A 13 -14.08 11.29 -4.08
N PRO A 14 -15.10 11.24 -4.96
CA PRO A 14 -16.30 10.40 -4.89
C PRO A 14 -15.98 8.90 -5.01
N SER A 15 -16.92 8.04 -4.61
CA SER A 15 -16.80 6.59 -4.84
C SER A 15 -16.90 6.24 -6.31
N PHE A 16 -16.31 5.12 -6.71
CA PHE A 16 -16.48 4.55 -8.05
C PHE A 16 -17.82 3.83 -8.20
N SER A 17 -18.22 3.51 -9.44
CA SER A 17 -19.40 2.69 -9.72
C SER A 17 -19.12 1.19 -9.64
N GLN A 18 -17.86 0.78 -9.79
CA GLN A 18 -17.32 -0.59 -9.66
C GLN A 18 -15.92 -0.49 -9.02
N PRO A 19 -15.38 -1.57 -8.42
CA PRO A 19 -14.02 -1.56 -7.89
C PRO A 19 -12.99 -1.15 -8.97
N PRO A 20 -12.16 -0.13 -8.72
CA PRO A 20 -11.14 0.31 -9.68
C PRO A 20 -9.90 -0.59 -9.64
N VAL A 21 -9.01 -0.43 -10.61
CA VAL A 21 -7.62 -0.89 -10.48
C VAL A 21 -6.85 0.14 -9.65
N VAL A 22 -6.09 -0.33 -8.66
CA VAL A 22 -5.27 0.55 -7.81
C VAL A 22 -3.81 0.13 -7.91
N LEU A 23 -2.96 1.08 -8.26
CA LEU A 23 -1.51 0.93 -8.25
C LEU A 23 -0.98 1.56 -6.96
N GLY A 24 -0.26 0.78 -6.16
CA GLY A 24 0.62 1.29 -5.12
C GLY A 24 1.96 1.71 -5.71
N ASP A 25 2.62 2.69 -5.10
CA ASP A 25 4.01 3.01 -5.38
C ASP A 25 4.73 3.54 -4.14
N LEU A 26 5.97 3.10 -3.93
CA LEU A 26 6.83 3.53 -2.84
C LEU A 26 7.46 4.89 -3.17
N ASN A 27 6.95 5.96 -2.57
CA ASN A 27 7.40 7.31 -2.90
C ASN A 27 8.57 7.82 -2.05
N ASN A 28 8.87 7.16 -0.93
CA ASN A 28 9.98 7.52 -0.06
C ASN A 28 10.51 6.28 0.66
N HIS A 29 11.84 6.13 0.62
CA HIS A 29 12.57 5.20 1.45
C HIS A 29 13.55 5.99 2.32
N SER A 30 13.19 6.17 3.58
CA SER A 30 14.05 6.79 4.60
C SER A 30 14.39 5.75 5.65
N GLY A 31 15.48 5.01 5.46
CA GLY A 31 15.85 3.93 6.39
C GLY A 31 17.14 3.24 6.02
N GLY A 32 17.32 2.88 4.74
CA GLY A 32 18.53 2.22 4.28
C GLY A 32 18.42 1.68 2.85
N GLN A 33 18.94 0.47 2.64
CA GLN A 33 18.98 -0.21 1.33
C GLN A 33 18.05 -1.42 1.25
N GLU A 34 17.18 -1.58 2.24
CA GLU A 34 16.30 -2.73 2.41
C GLU A 34 15.18 -2.71 1.36
N PRO A 35 14.80 -3.88 0.79
CA PRO A 35 13.68 -3.95 -0.12
C PRO A 35 12.39 -3.59 0.58
N LEU A 36 11.65 -2.65 0.00
CA LEU A 36 10.29 -2.33 0.39
C LEU A 36 9.33 -2.93 -0.63
N ILE A 37 8.30 -3.63 -0.15
CA ILE A 37 7.25 -4.21 -0.98
C ILE A 37 5.94 -3.56 -0.58
N ASP A 38 5.33 -2.81 -1.48
CA ASP A 38 4.00 -2.24 -1.29
C ASP A 38 2.89 -3.17 -1.77
N GLU A 39 1.74 -3.06 -1.11
CA GLU A 39 0.56 -3.83 -1.47
C GLU A 39 -0.69 -2.96 -1.28
N VAL A 40 -1.58 -3.02 -2.27
CA VAL A 40 -2.95 -2.54 -2.16
C VAL A 40 -3.88 -3.73 -2.23
N ARG A 41 -4.80 -3.84 -1.27
CA ARG A 41 -5.73 -4.98 -1.17
C ARG A 41 -7.11 -4.55 -0.72
N ASN A 42 -8.03 -5.52 -0.72
CA ASN A 42 -9.42 -5.34 -0.28
C ASN A 42 -10.11 -4.14 -0.97
N ILE A 43 -9.87 -4.00 -2.28
CA ILE A 43 -10.36 -2.88 -3.07
C ILE A 43 -11.86 -3.07 -3.33
N THR A 44 -12.64 -2.08 -2.94
CA THR A 44 -14.06 -1.95 -3.27
C THR A 44 -14.29 -0.69 -4.10
N ALA A 45 -15.55 -0.41 -4.44
CA ALA A 45 -15.91 0.84 -5.10
C ALA A 45 -15.74 2.07 -4.19
N SER A 46 -15.70 1.89 -2.86
CA SER A 46 -15.65 2.97 -1.87
C SER A 46 -14.34 3.08 -1.11
N ASP A 47 -13.59 1.99 -0.99
CA ASP A 47 -12.44 1.90 -0.09
C ASP A 47 -11.40 0.88 -0.59
N PHE A 48 -10.26 0.90 0.08
CA PHE A 48 -9.14 -0.01 -0.12
C PHE A 48 -8.27 -0.01 1.15
N GLU A 49 -7.39 -1.00 1.27
CA GLU A 49 -6.29 -1.01 2.23
C GLU A 49 -4.95 -0.88 1.51
N ILE A 50 -4.01 -0.14 2.09
CA ILE A 50 -2.65 -0.01 1.59
C ILE A 50 -1.65 -0.21 2.72
N GLY A 51 -0.57 -0.90 2.42
CA GLY A 51 0.53 -1.14 3.34
C GLY A 51 1.82 -1.34 2.57
N PHE A 52 2.91 -1.46 3.33
CA PHE A 52 4.18 -1.94 2.82
C PHE A 52 4.87 -2.83 3.84
N CYS A 53 5.84 -3.57 3.34
CA CYS A 53 6.67 -4.49 4.08
C CYS A 53 8.15 -4.18 3.79
N GLU A 54 8.93 -3.88 4.82
CA GLU A 54 10.39 -3.79 4.72
C GLU A 54 11.02 -5.15 5.01
N GLN A 55 11.83 -5.65 4.07
CA GLN A 55 12.45 -6.96 4.16
C GLN A 55 13.87 -6.89 4.76
N ASP A 56 13.97 -7.16 6.06
CA ASP A 56 15.25 -7.19 6.80
C ASP A 56 15.81 -8.62 6.96
N GLY A 57 15.11 -9.63 6.43
CA GLY A 57 15.48 -11.03 6.53
C GLY A 57 14.61 -11.93 5.66
N THR A 58 14.75 -13.25 5.83
CA THR A 58 14.05 -14.24 5.00
C THR A 58 12.54 -14.33 5.22
N ASP A 59 12.03 -13.90 6.38
CA ASP A 59 10.60 -13.96 6.74
C ASP A 59 10.25 -12.82 7.72
N ASP A 60 10.84 -11.65 7.50
CA ASP A 60 10.57 -10.48 8.31
C ASP A 60 9.82 -9.42 7.50
N CYS A 61 8.96 -8.71 8.23
CA CYS A 61 8.20 -7.60 7.70
C CYS A 61 8.20 -6.49 8.75
N ASP A 62 9.20 -5.61 8.64
CA ASP A 62 9.29 -4.45 9.52
C ASP A 62 8.65 -3.22 8.88
N TYR A 63 8.43 -2.22 9.72
CA TYR A 63 7.96 -0.90 9.37
C TYR A 63 8.90 0.15 9.99
N HIS A 64 9.65 0.87 9.16
CA HIS A 64 10.34 2.08 9.57
C HIS A 64 9.47 3.34 9.43
N ALA A 65 9.50 4.17 10.47
CA ALA A 65 8.82 5.46 10.46
C ALA A 65 9.49 6.43 9.48
N GLY A 66 8.75 6.80 8.42
CA GLY A 66 9.22 7.76 7.41
C GLY A 66 9.04 7.27 5.97
N ASN A 67 8.93 5.95 5.78
CA ASN A 67 8.57 5.37 4.50
C ASN A 67 7.10 5.66 4.18
N THR A 68 6.81 6.01 2.93
CA THR A 68 5.46 6.37 2.50
C THR A 68 5.11 5.71 1.17
N VAL A 69 3.91 5.14 1.11
CA VAL A 69 3.32 4.56 -0.11
C VAL A 69 2.25 5.50 -0.61
N ARG A 70 2.24 5.76 -1.92
CA ARG A 70 1.19 6.49 -2.63
C ARG A 70 0.39 5.53 -3.48
N ARG A 71 -0.76 6.03 -3.95
CA ARG A 71 -1.68 5.25 -4.76
C ARG A 71 -2.23 6.05 -5.92
N LEU A 72 -2.48 5.36 -7.03
CA LEU A 72 -3.26 5.84 -8.17
C LEU A 72 -4.40 4.86 -8.43
N ALA A 73 -5.64 5.34 -8.41
CA ALA A 73 -6.82 4.54 -8.74
C ALA A 73 -7.34 4.93 -10.13
N LEU A 74 -7.57 3.92 -10.98
CA LEU A 74 -8.07 4.08 -12.34
C LEU A 74 -9.39 3.29 -12.48
N PRO A 75 -10.48 3.94 -12.90
CA PRO A 75 -11.71 3.20 -13.23
C PRO A 75 -11.45 2.31 -14.44
N GLU A 76 -11.90 1.06 -14.40
CA GLU A 76 -11.88 0.23 -15.61
C GLU A 76 -12.89 0.78 -16.61
N THR A 77 -12.41 1.10 -17.81
CA THR A 77 -13.25 1.46 -18.95
C THR A 77 -13.28 0.26 -19.89
N ASN A 78 -14.40 -0.47 -19.93
CA ASN A 78 -14.71 -1.38 -21.03
C ASN A 78 -15.05 -0.58 -22.29
#